data_AF-A0A6P0UBS8-F1
#
_entry.id   AF-A0A6P0UBS8-F1
#
_cell.length_a   1.000
_cell.length_b   1.000
_cell.length_c   1.000
_cell.angle_alpha   90.00
_cell.angle_beta   90.00
_cell.angle_gamma   90.00
#
_symmetry.space_group_name_H-M   'P 1'
#
loop_
_entity.id
_entity.type
_entity.pdbx_description
1 polymer ?
#
loop_
_entity_poly.entity_id
_entity_poly.type
_entity_poly.pdbx_seq_one_letter_code
_entity_poly.pdbx_strand_id
1 'polypeptide(L)'
;ALRQAIQSQDFKNLVDRLSPVAVESIDQANEEELNKALELLCGSRRRGGKVSRWVYERLTDSSGTTFPRSLSLLLEGAKEQELTYRGKSSTQIRTDRLLQGKSLESGLRKASKKRCEEIKEEYPYLINFFDSLKGKSAFLIKEELQEIWQNLPEKVLENFEEFVSLMREIGIIEFREKEERYKFVDIYVYGFEMNRQGAV
;
A
#
# COMPACT_ATOMS: atom_id res chain seq x y z
N ALA A 1 1.64 5.89 -11.15
CA ALA A 1 2.68 6.62 -10.39
C ALA A 1 3.36 7.68 -11.24
N LEU A 2 3.94 7.32 -12.40
CA LEU A 2 4.66 8.27 -13.26
C LEU A 2 3.81 9.47 -13.69
N ARG A 3 2.57 9.24 -14.14
CA ARG A 3 1.58 10.30 -14.47
C ARG A 3 1.36 11.33 -13.35
N GLN A 4 1.40 10.90 -12.09
CA GLN A 4 1.25 11.81 -10.95
C GLN A 4 2.55 12.59 -10.70
N ALA A 5 3.70 11.93 -10.79
CA ALA A 5 5.00 12.56 -10.52
C ALA A 5 5.38 13.63 -11.56
N ILE A 6 5.09 13.40 -12.85
CA ILE A 6 5.39 14.35 -13.95
C ILE A 6 4.51 15.61 -13.97
N GLN A 7 3.50 15.69 -13.09
CA GLN A 7 2.82 16.97 -12.83
C GLN A 7 3.77 18.01 -12.24
N SER A 8 4.88 17.57 -11.62
CA SER A 8 6.00 18.44 -11.28
C SER A 8 6.87 18.72 -12.52
N GLN A 9 6.98 19.99 -12.90
CA GLN A 9 7.79 20.41 -14.04
C GLN A 9 9.27 20.06 -13.85
N ASP A 10 9.80 20.15 -12.64
CA ASP A 10 11.19 19.79 -12.34
C ASP A 10 11.44 18.29 -12.55
N PHE A 11 10.49 17.45 -12.10
CA PHE A 11 10.60 16.01 -12.31
C PHE A 11 10.46 15.64 -13.78
N LYS A 12 9.52 16.28 -14.49
CA LYS A 12 9.38 16.10 -15.94
C LYS A 12 10.69 16.43 -16.67
N ASN A 13 11.29 17.58 -16.38
CA ASN A 13 12.58 17.98 -16.97
C ASN A 13 13.71 16.98 -16.66
N LEU A 14 13.71 16.38 -15.45
CA LEU A 14 14.67 15.35 -15.06
C LEU A 14 14.49 14.07 -15.87
N VAL A 15 13.25 13.59 -16.01
CA VAL A 15 12.90 12.41 -16.79
C VAL A 15 13.24 12.63 -18.26
N ASP A 16 12.85 13.76 -18.85
CA ASP A 16 13.13 14.10 -20.26
C ASP A 16 14.64 14.09 -20.57
N ARG A 17 15.49 14.44 -19.59
CA ARG A 17 16.96 14.42 -19.74
C ARG A 17 17.59 13.03 -19.59
N LEU A 18 17.11 12.23 -18.64
CA LEU A 18 17.79 11.00 -18.21
C LEU A 18 17.15 9.71 -18.74
N SER A 19 15.86 9.76 -19.04
CA SER A 19 15.07 8.65 -19.57
C SER A 19 13.90 9.24 -20.36
N PRO A 20 14.13 9.74 -21.58
CA PRO A 20 13.10 10.43 -22.36
C PRO A 20 11.92 9.50 -22.64
N VAL A 21 10.92 9.60 -21.78
CA VAL A 21 9.58 9.06 -22.00
C VAL A 21 8.76 10.27 -22.39
N ALA A 22 8.35 10.38 -23.65
CA ALA A 22 7.48 11.49 -24.03
C ALA A 22 6.22 11.42 -23.18
N VAL A 23 5.96 12.48 -22.40
CA VAL A 23 4.81 12.55 -21.49
C VAL A 23 3.48 12.37 -22.24
N GLU A 24 3.45 12.78 -23.52
CA GLU A 24 2.33 12.58 -24.45
C GLU A 24 2.18 11.12 -24.94
N SER A 25 3.21 10.28 -24.77
CA SER A 25 3.26 8.89 -25.20
C SER A 25 3.39 7.90 -24.03
N ILE A 26 3.07 8.29 -22.79
CA ILE A 26 3.14 7.35 -21.63
C ILE A 26 2.29 6.10 -21.88
N ASP A 27 1.17 6.25 -22.58
CA ASP A 27 0.30 5.13 -22.99
C ASP A 27 0.89 4.24 -24.08
N GLN A 28 1.89 4.74 -24.80
CA GLN A 28 2.59 4.03 -25.88
C GLN A 28 3.99 3.57 -25.47
N ALA A 29 4.49 4.06 -24.32
CA ALA A 29 5.78 3.70 -23.77
C ALA A 29 5.77 2.24 -23.32
N ASN A 30 6.86 1.54 -23.58
CA ASN A 30 7.00 0.15 -23.15
C ASN A 30 7.28 0.06 -21.64
N GLU A 31 7.12 -1.14 -21.07
CA GLU A 31 7.30 -1.34 -19.63
C GLU A 31 8.73 -0.99 -19.15
N GLU A 32 9.75 -1.16 -20.01
CA GLU A 32 11.13 -0.87 -19.65
C GLU A 32 11.38 0.64 -19.50
N GLU A 33 10.85 1.44 -20.43
CA GLU A 33 10.89 2.91 -20.40
C GLU A 33 10.17 3.47 -19.18
N LEU A 34 8.97 2.96 -18.90
CA LEU A 34 8.20 3.34 -17.72
C LEU A 34 8.94 2.97 -16.43
N ASN A 35 9.56 1.79 -16.39
CA ASN A 35 10.34 1.37 -15.24
C ASN A 35 11.54 2.30 -15.03
N LYS A 36 12.34 2.61 -16.07
CA LYS A 36 13.50 3.53 -15.96
C LYS A 36 13.10 4.90 -15.39
N ALA A 37 11.99 5.47 -15.85
CA ALA A 37 11.49 6.73 -15.30
C ALA A 37 11.05 6.60 -13.83
N LEU A 38 10.45 5.46 -13.43
CA LEU A 38 10.11 5.19 -12.04
C LEU A 38 11.35 4.93 -11.17
N GLU A 39 12.44 4.41 -11.70
CA GLU A 39 13.69 4.23 -10.94
C GLU A 39 14.27 5.57 -10.49
N LEU A 40 14.16 6.63 -11.29
CA LEU A 40 14.53 7.98 -10.86
C LEU A 40 13.69 8.47 -9.67
N LEU A 41 12.41 8.09 -9.63
CA LEU A 41 11.50 8.48 -8.58
C LEU A 41 11.74 7.69 -7.29
N CYS A 42 11.69 6.36 -7.34
CA CYS A 42 11.65 5.50 -6.15
C CYS A 42 12.82 4.51 -6.06
N GLY A 43 13.71 4.51 -7.04
CA GLY A 43 14.85 3.60 -7.16
C GLY A 43 14.51 2.25 -7.80
N SER A 44 15.55 1.54 -8.21
CA SER A 44 15.42 0.31 -9.00
C SER A 44 15.01 -0.93 -8.20
N ARG A 45 15.53 -1.12 -6.98
CA ARG A 45 15.31 -2.33 -6.19
C ARG A 45 15.07 -2.08 -4.69
N ARG A 46 14.24 -2.95 -4.11
CA ARG A 46 14.09 -3.23 -2.67
C ARG A 46 14.32 -4.73 -2.44
N ARG A 47 14.49 -5.18 -1.18
CA ARG A 47 14.46 -6.61 -0.84
C ARG A 47 13.16 -7.21 -1.40
N GLY A 48 13.28 -8.14 -2.35
CA GLY A 48 12.14 -8.82 -2.98
C GLY A 48 11.71 -8.33 -4.37
N GLY A 49 12.35 -7.30 -4.97
CA GLY A 49 12.06 -6.93 -6.38
C GLY A 49 12.13 -5.44 -6.70
N LYS A 50 11.46 -5.04 -7.80
CA LYS A 50 11.35 -3.64 -8.25
C LYS A 50 10.51 -2.82 -7.27
N VAL A 51 10.90 -1.56 -7.03
CA VAL A 51 10.16 -0.66 -6.11
C VAL A 51 8.79 -0.29 -6.68
N SER A 52 8.67 -0.12 -8.00
CA SER A 52 7.40 0.11 -8.69
C SER A 52 6.38 -1.00 -8.41
N ARG A 53 6.82 -2.25 -8.52
CA ARG A 53 6.02 -3.43 -8.20
C ARG A 53 5.63 -3.47 -6.72
N TRP A 54 6.56 -3.14 -5.82
CA TRP A 54 6.25 -3.02 -4.40
C TRP A 54 5.16 -1.97 -4.14
N VAL A 55 5.19 -0.80 -4.79
CA VAL A 55 4.14 0.21 -4.65
C VAL A 55 2.80 -0.33 -5.15
N TYR A 56 2.79 -0.98 -6.31
CA TYR A 56 1.58 -1.59 -6.87
C TYR A 56 0.97 -2.63 -5.91
N GLU A 57 1.73 -3.63 -5.49
CA GLU A 57 1.26 -4.71 -4.61
C GLU A 57 0.73 -4.20 -3.27
N ARG A 58 1.26 -3.06 -2.77
CA ARG A 58 0.82 -2.44 -1.50
C ARG A 58 -0.43 -1.58 -1.61
N LEU A 59 -0.82 -1.21 -2.81
CA LEU A 59 -1.98 -0.37 -3.07
C LEU A 59 -3.13 -1.13 -3.73
N THR A 60 -2.94 -2.43 -3.93
CA THR A 60 -3.92 -3.34 -4.52
C THR A 60 -4.53 -4.20 -3.43
N ASP A 61 -5.85 -4.35 -3.43
CA ASP A 61 -6.59 -5.20 -2.50
C ASP A 61 -6.61 -6.68 -2.97
N SER A 62 -7.31 -7.57 -2.25
CA SER A 62 -7.37 -9.00 -2.64
C SER A 62 -8.23 -9.27 -3.87
N SER A 63 -9.08 -8.31 -4.27
CA SER A 63 -9.85 -8.38 -5.52
C SER A 63 -9.03 -8.00 -6.75
N GLY A 64 -7.82 -7.46 -6.56
CA GLY A 64 -7.00 -6.91 -7.63
C GLY A 64 -7.28 -5.44 -7.94
N THR A 65 -8.09 -4.76 -7.12
CA THR A 65 -8.41 -3.35 -7.30
C THR A 65 -7.29 -2.47 -6.72
N THR A 66 -6.70 -1.63 -7.57
CA THR A 66 -5.71 -0.62 -7.16
C THR A 66 -6.37 0.74 -7.02
N PHE A 67 -6.10 1.46 -5.92
CA PHE A 67 -6.74 2.75 -5.64
C PHE A 67 -5.87 3.94 -6.07
N PRO A 68 -6.24 4.71 -7.13
CA PRO A 68 -5.42 5.82 -7.62
C PRO A 68 -5.25 6.95 -6.60
N ARG A 69 -6.25 7.18 -5.75
CA ARG A 69 -6.18 8.16 -4.66
C ARG A 69 -5.14 7.77 -3.61
N SER A 70 -5.09 6.50 -3.25
CA SER A 70 -4.10 5.96 -2.31
C SER A 70 -2.67 6.11 -2.82
N LEU A 71 -2.45 5.98 -4.13
CA LEU A 71 -1.17 6.29 -4.74
C LEU A 71 -0.77 7.76 -4.57
N SER A 72 -1.72 8.68 -4.76
CA SER A 72 -1.44 10.12 -4.61
C SER A 72 -1.07 10.47 -3.17
N LEU A 73 -1.80 9.92 -2.19
CA LEU A 73 -1.49 10.07 -0.77
C LEU A 73 -0.15 9.43 -0.39
N LEU A 74 0.20 8.29 -0.99
CA LEU A 74 1.50 7.66 -0.79
C LEU A 74 2.63 8.57 -1.26
N LEU A 75 2.53 9.12 -2.48
CA LEU A 75 3.57 9.98 -3.03
C LEU A 75 3.67 11.31 -2.26
N GLU A 76 2.54 11.86 -1.82
CA GLU A 76 2.51 13.06 -0.99
C GLU A 76 3.18 12.83 0.37
N GLY A 77 2.79 11.76 1.09
CA GLY A 77 3.39 11.43 2.38
C GLY A 77 4.88 11.06 2.27
N ALA A 78 5.28 10.42 1.17
CA ALA A 78 6.69 10.16 0.89
C ALA A 78 7.47 11.46 0.65
N LYS A 79 6.92 12.40 -0.13
CA LYS A 79 7.50 13.72 -0.32
C LYS A 79 7.65 14.47 1.01
N GLU A 80 6.59 14.51 1.82
CA GLU A 80 6.61 15.12 3.16
C GLU A 80 7.74 14.54 4.03
N GLN A 81 7.90 13.22 4.03
CA GLN A 81 8.96 12.54 4.77
C GLN A 81 10.36 12.87 4.25
N GLU A 82 10.58 12.93 2.93
CA GLU A 82 11.88 13.33 2.36
C GLU A 82 12.25 14.76 2.73
N LEU A 83 11.29 15.68 2.75
CA LEU A 83 11.53 17.06 3.13
C LEU A 83 12.04 17.18 4.58
N THR A 84 11.69 16.24 5.47
CA THR A 84 12.23 16.21 6.84
C THR A 84 13.72 15.87 6.92
N TYR A 85 14.32 15.36 5.84
CA TYR A 85 15.75 15.08 5.74
C TYR A 85 16.56 16.28 5.25
N ARG A 86 15.91 17.33 4.72
CA ARG A 86 16.61 18.55 4.30
C ARG A 86 17.34 19.18 5.48
N GLY A 87 18.61 19.52 5.29
CA GLY A 87 19.47 20.08 6.33
C GLY A 87 20.04 19.05 7.33
N LYS A 88 19.73 17.75 7.19
CA LYS A 88 20.35 16.66 7.96
C LYS A 88 21.53 16.07 7.18
N SER A 89 22.44 15.35 7.86
CA SER A 89 23.70 14.87 7.28
C SER A 89 23.49 14.04 6.00
N SER A 90 24.48 14.11 5.10
CA SER A 90 24.48 13.46 3.78
C SER A 90 24.20 11.95 3.82
N THR A 91 24.51 11.26 4.92
CA THR A 91 24.22 9.83 5.12
C THR A 91 22.73 9.48 5.08
N GLN A 92 21.83 10.46 5.27
CA GLN A 92 20.37 10.27 5.18
C GLN A 92 19.79 10.64 3.80
N ILE A 93 20.56 11.30 2.93
CA ILE A 93 20.08 11.77 1.64
C ILE A 93 20.70 10.90 0.55
N ARG A 94 19.85 10.12 -0.14
CA ARG A 94 20.28 9.35 -1.31
C ARG A 94 20.17 10.21 -2.55
N THR A 95 21.22 10.23 -3.35
CA THR A 95 21.28 11.02 -4.60
C THR A 95 20.82 10.23 -5.83
N ASP A 96 20.62 8.93 -5.68
CA ASP A 96 20.27 8.02 -6.78
C ASP A 96 18.75 7.90 -7.02
N ARG A 97 17.93 8.53 -6.17
CA ARG A 97 16.46 8.53 -6.26
C ARG A 97 15.86 9.70 -5.49
N LEU A 98 14.64 10.10 -5.83
CA LEU A 98 13.94 11.18 -5.12
C LEU A 98 13.26 10.71 -3.82
N LEU A 99 12.67 9.50 -3.84
CA LEU A 99 11.91 8.93 -2.73
C LEU A 99 12.61 7.67 -2.23
N GLN A 100 13.08 7.70 -0.99
CA GLN A 100 13.71 6.58 -0.32
C GLN A 100 12.67 5.58 0.20
N GLY A 101 13.09 4.34 0.40
CA GLY A 101 12.20 3.27 0.89
C GLY A 101 11.49 3.61 2.21
N LYS A 102 12.17 4.30 3.14
CA LYS A 102 11.55 4.77 4.40
C LYS A 102 10.46 5.81 4.16
N SER A 103 10.67 6.72 3.21
CA SER A 103 9.69 7.73 2.81
C SER A 103 8.48 7.11 2.15
N LEU A 104 8.68 6.14 1.25
CA LEU A 104 7.60 5.36 0.66
C LEU A 104 6.79 4.58 1.71
N GLU A 105 7.45 4.08 2.75
CA GLU A 105 6.78 3.39 3.86
C GLU A 105 5.97 4.37 4.74
N SER A 106 6.47 5.59 4.95
CA SER A 106 5.72 6.68 5.58
C SER A 106 4.47 7.05 4.76
N GLY A 107 4.65 7.24 3.44
CA GLY A 107 3.55 7.46 2.50
C GLY A 107 2.52 6.33 2.50
N LEU A 108 2.97 5.07 2.52
CA LEU A 108 2.07 3.91 2.59
C LEU A 108 1.23 3.92 3.87
N ARG A 109 1.77 4.34 5.02
CA ARG A 109 0.99 4.50 6.25
C ARG A 109 -0.10 5.57 6.10
N LYS A 110 0.22 6.71 5.46
CA LYS A 110 -0.75 7.78 5.17
C LYS A 110 -1.88 7.27 4.27
N ALA A 111 -1.53 6.60 3.17
CA ALA A 111 -2.49 6.02 2.23
C ALA A 111 -3.36 4.94 2.89
N SER A 112 -2.75 4.06 3.67
CA SER A 112 -3.42 2.98 4.39
C SER A 112 -4.42 3.51 5.41
N LYS A 113 -4.02 4.51 6.21
CA LYS A 113 -4.93 5.17 7.15
C LYS A 113 -6.17 5.73 6.45
N LYS A 114 -5.97 6.48 5.36
CA LYS A 114 -7.11 7.06 4.64
C LYS A 114 -8.02 5.99 4.04
N ARG A 115 -7.47 4.91 3.49
CA ARG A 115 -8.29 3.81 2.95
C ARG A 115 -9.08 3.09 4.06
N CYS A 116 -8.49 2.90 5.23
CA CYS A 116 -9.19 2.34 6.39
C CYS A 116 -10.28 3.26 6.94
N GLU A 117 -10.14 4.58 6.83
CA GLU A 117 -11.22 5.52 7.13
C GLU A 117 -12.37 5.36 6.10
N GLU A 118 -12.04 5.36 4.81
CA GLU A 118 -13.02 5.20 3.73
C GLU A 118 -13.80 3.88 3.83
N ILE A 119 -13.14 2.77 4.15
CA ILE A 119 -13.83 1.47 4.27
C ILE A 119 -14.69 1.37 5.53
N LYS A 120 -14.36 2.11 6.59
CA LYS A 120 -15.23 2.26 7.77
C LYS A 120 -16.47 3.08 7.45
N GLU A 121 -16.33 4.11 6.61
CA GLU A 121 -17.47 4.90 6.09
C GLU A 121 -18.36 4.05 5.16
N GLU A 122 -17.76 3.20 4.31
CA GLU A 122 -18.45 2.31 3.38
C GLU A 122 -19.19 1.17 4.09
N TYR A 123 -18.61 0.63 5.18
CA TYR A 123 -19.18 -0.47 5.96
C TYR A 123 -19.24 -0.14 7.47
N PRO A 124 -20.16 0.75 7.91
CA PRO A 124 -20.23 1.19 9.30
C PRO A 124 -20.50 0.04 10.29
N TYR A 125 -21.23 -0.98 9.86
CA TYR A 125 -21.53 -2.17 10.68
C TYR A 125 -20.29 -3.05 10.94
N LEU A 126 -19.19 -2.86 10.19
CA LEU A 126 -17.92 -3.57 10.39
C LEU A 126 -16.94 -2.82 11.30
N ILE A 127 -17.27 -1.63 11.80
CA ILE A 127 -16.33 -0.80 12.59
C ILE A 127 -15.79 -1.55 13.80
N ASN A 128 -16.65 -2.22 14.56
CA ASN A 128 -16.24 -3.02 15.72
C ASN A 128 -15.25 -4.13 15.35
N PHE A 129 -15.46 -4.75 14.18
CA PHE A 129 -14.52 -5.73 13.65
C PHE A 129 -13.19 -5.09 13.30
N PHE A 130 -13.19 -4.00 12.55
CA PHE A 130 -11.96 -3.32 12.16
C PHE A 130 -11.15 -2.81 13.35
N ASP A 131 -11.81 -2.31 14.40
CA ASP A 131 -11.16 -1.85 15.62
C ASP A 131 -10.55 -3.02 16.41
N SER A 132 -11.16 -4.20 16.37
CA SER A 132 -10.64 -5.41 17.02
C SER A 132 -9.34 -5.98 16.39
N LEU A 133 -9.00 -5.53 15.17
CA LEU A 133 -7.77 -5.93 14.48
C LEU A 133 -6.51 -5.26 15.03
N LYS A 134 -6.66 -4.18 15.81
CA LYS A 134 -5.55 -3.43 16.36
C LYS A 134 -4.62 -4.33 17.18
N GLY A 135 -3.33 -4.33 16.82
CA GLY A 135 -2.31 -5.15 17.46
C GLY A 135 -2.36 -6.65 17.10
N LYS A 136 -3.30 -7.10 16.27
CA LYS A 136 -3.35 -8.48 15.75
C LYS A 136 -2.36 -8.66 14.61
N SER A 137 -1.93 -9.90 14.37
CA SER A 137 -1.11 -10.25 13.21
C SER A 137 -1.89 -10.00 11.91
N ALA A 138 -1.22 -9.47 10.88
CA ALA A 138 -1.78 -9.38 9.53
C ALA A 138 -1.98 -10.76 8.85
N PHE A 139 -1.47 -11.82 9.47
CA PHE A 139 -1.63 -13.22 9.05
C PHE A 139 -2.27 -13.98 10.21
N LEU A 140 -3.54 -14.33 10.06
CA LEU A 140 -4.31 -15.03 11.09
C LEU A 140 -4.63 -16.46 10.63
N ILE A 141 -4.52 -17.43 11.54
CA ILE A 141 -5.14 -18.75 11.29
C ILE A 141 -6.67 -18.64 11.42
N LYS A 142 -7.39 -19.68 10.98
CA LYS A 142 -8.86 -19.68 10.98
C LYS A 142 -9.43 -19.44 12.37
N GLU A 143 -8.86 -20.09 13.37
CA GLU A 143 -9.30 -20.04 14.76
C GLU A 143 -9.16 -18.64 15.35
N GLU A 144 -8.05 -17.94 15.05
CA GLU A 144 -7.82 -16.56 15.50
C GLU A 144 -8.82 -15.59 14.87
N LEU A 145 -9.09 -15.72 13.56
CA LEU A 145 -10.07 -14.87 12.88
C LEU A 145 -11.50 -15.16 13.39
N GLN A 146 -11.81 -16.43 13.65
CA GLN A 146 -13.10 -16.85 14.20
C GLN A 146 -13.29 -16.34 15.63
N GLU A 147 -12.27 -16.39 16.48
CA GLU A 147 -12.31 -15.83 17.84
C GLU A 147 -12.59 -14.32 17.80
N ILE A 148 -11.94 -13.58 16.90
CA ILE A 148 -12.19 -12.15 16.72
C ILE A 148 -13.66 -11.92 16.33
N TRP A 149 -14.18 -12.66 15.35
CA TRP A 149 -15.57 -12.54 14.89
C TRP A 149 -16.59 -12.92 15.98
N GLN A 150 -16.33 -13.95 16.78
CA GLN A 150 -17.22 -14.38 17.87
C GLN A 150 -17.30 -13.38 19.01
N ASN A 151 -16.22 -12.66 19.28
CA ASN A 151 -16.13 -11.67 20.35
C ASN A 151 -16.66 -10.28 19.95
N LEU A 152 -17.23 -10.13 18.75
CA LEU A 152 -17.85 -8.88 18.34
C LEU A 152 -19.10 -8.60 19.19
N PRO A 153 -19.32 -7.35 19.64
CA PRO A 153 -20.50 -6.97 20.42
C PRO A 153 -21.81 -7.27 19.67
N GLU A 154 -21.77 -7.09 18.35
CA GLU A 154 -22.87 -7.36 17.44
C GLU A 154 -22.33 -8.22 16.30
N LYS A 155 -22.97 -9.37 16.08
CA LYS A 155 -22.61 -10.24 14.95
C LYS A 155 -23.12 -9.60 13.66
N VAL A 156 -22.18 -9.28 12.79
CA VAL A 156 -22.45 -8.74 11.45
C VAL A 156 -23.20 -9.74 10.58
N LEU A 157 -22.83 -11.02 10.71
CA LEU A 157 -23.43 -12.16 10.03
C LEU A 157 -23.52 -13.31 11.04
N GLU A 158 -24.51 -14.19 10.90
CA GLU A 158 -24.70 -15.33 11.81
C GLU A 158 -23.69 -16.45 11.55
N ASN A 159 -23.20 -16.56 10.32
CA ASN A 159 -22.28 -17.60 9.87
C ASN A 159 -20.87 -17.04 9.63
N PHE A 160 -19.86 -17.72 10.19
CA PHE A 160 -18.45 -17.36 10.01
C PHE A 160 -17.98 -17.45 8.55
N GLU A 161 -18.43 -18.45 7.79
CA GLU A 161 -18.04 -18.61 6.38
C GLU A 161 -18.63 -17.52 5.49
N GLU A 162 -19.84 -17.05 5.79
CA GLU A 162 -20.43 -15.87 5.12
C GLU A 162 -19.64 -14.61 5.45
N PHE A 163 -19.22 -14.46 6.71
CA PHE A 163 -18.34 -13.37 7.12
C PHE A 163 -17.01 -13.38 6.38
N VAL A 164 -16.35 -14.54 6.30
CA VAL A 164 -15.12 -14.70 5.53
C VAL A 164 -15.35 -14.40 4.04
N SER A 165 -16.47 -14.84 3.47
CA SER A 165 -16.82 -14.56 2.08
C SER A 165 -16.97 -13.05 1.85
N LEU A 166 -17.68 -12.34 2.73
CA LEU A 166 -17.81 -10.89 2.68
C LEU A 166 -16.45 -10.21 2.75
N MET A 167 -15.58 -10.59 3.69
CA MET A 167 -14.25 -9.98 3.85
C MET A 167 -13.36 -10.16 2.62
N ARG A 168 -13.54 -11.27 1.89
CA ARG A 168 -12.87 -11.53 0.60
C ARG A 168 -13.48 -10.71 -0.52
N GLU A 169 -14.80 -10.61 -0.57
CA GLU A 169 -15.53 -9.85 -1.60
C GLU A 169 -15.18 -8.36 -1.55
N ILE A 170 -15.11 -7.78 -0.35
CA ILE A 170 -14.71 -6.36 -0.17
C ILE A 170 -13.19 -6.15 -0.23
N GLY A 171 -12.42 -7.19 -0.57
CA GLY A 171 -10.99 -7.09 -0.86
C GLY A 171 -10.05 -7.02 0.36
N ILE A 172 -10.53 -7.24 1.58
CA ILE A 172 -9.72 -7.02 2.80
C ILE A 172 -8.77 -8.19 3.08
N ILE A 173 -9.22 -9.42 2.84
CA ILE A 173 -8.45 -10.63 3.14
C ILE A 173 -8.25 -11.54 1.92
N GLU A 174 -7.18 -12.32 1.95
CA GLU A 174 -6.85 -13.39 1.00
C GLU A 174 -6.49 -14.66 1.79
N PHE A 175 -7.00 -15.82 1.38
CA PHE A 175 -6.58 -17.09 1.98
C PHE A 175 -5.29 -17.59 1.31
N ARG A 176 -4.26 -17.85 2.11
CA ARG A 176 -2.96 -18.38 1.68
C ARG A 176 -2.94 -19.89 1.92
N GLU A 177 -3.30 -20.67 0.91
CA GLU A 177 -3.39 -22.14 1.00
C GLU A 177 -2.11 -22.79 1.57
N LYS A 178 -0.93 -22.35 1.11
CA LYS A 178 0.36 -22.90 1.56
C LYS A 178 0.65 -22.67 3.05
N GLU A 179 0.10 -21.60 3.62
CA GLU A 179 0.34 -21.18 5.00
C GLU A 179 -0.86 -21.49 5.91
N GLU A 180 -1.97 -21.93 5.32
CA GLU A 180 -3.28 -22.11 5.98
C GLU A 180 -3.71 -20.87 6.80
N ARG A 181 -3.44 -19.68 6.26
CA ARG A 181 -3.69 -18.39 6.93
C ARG A 181 -4.49 -17.42 6.08
N TYR A 182 -5.30 -16.61 6.74
CA TYR A 182 -5.90 -15.41 6.18
C TYR A 182 -4.90 -14.25 6.28
N LYS A 183 -4.50 -13.74 5.12
CA LYS A 183 -3.66 -12.55 5.00
C LYS A 183 -4.55 -11.32 4.83
N PHE A 184 -4.42 -10.35 5.71
CA PHE A 184 -4.92 -8.99 5.49
C PHE A 184 -4.06 -8.28 4.47
N VAL A 185 -4.72 -7.71 3.47
CA VAL A 185 -4.02 -7.08 2.36
C VAL A 185 -3.35 -5.80 2.82
N ASP A 186 -2.19 -5.54 2.23
CA ASP A 186 -1.21 -4.60 2.75
C ASP A 186 -1.69 -3.16 2.86
N ILE A 187 -2.64 -2.76 2.00
CA ILE A 187 -3.25 -1.42 2.04
C ILE A 187 -4.06 -1.18 3.33
N TYR A 188 -4.51 -2.23 4.02
CA TYR A 188 -5.32 -2.10 5.24
C TYR A 188 -4.51 -2.27 6.53
N VAL A 189 -3.35 -2.95 6.45
CA VAL A 189 -2.56 -3.34 7.63
C VAL A 189 -2.18 -2.17 8.53
N TYR A 190 -1.65 -1.07 7.96
CA TYR A 190 -1.22 0.06 8.79
C TYR A 190 -2.39 0.90 9.32
N GLY A 191 -3.44 1.07 8.52
CA GLY A 191 -4.61 1.87 8.89
C GLY A 191 -5.49 1.20 9.95
N PHE A 192 -5.53 -0.13 9.98
CA PHE A 192 -6.14 -0.91 11.07
C PHE A 192 -5.16 -1.21 12.22
N GLU A 193 -3.96 -0.64 12.20
CA GLU A 193 -2.95 -0.79 13.26
C GLU A 193 -2.57 -2.27 13.53
N MET A 194 -2.55 -3.09 12.50
CA MET A 194 -2.16 -4.50 12.57
C MET A 194 -0.63 -4.66 12.53
N ASN A 195 -0.15 -5.77 13.09
CA ASN A 195 1.24 -6.16 13.09
C ASN A 195 1.59 -6.91 11.80
N ARG A 196 2.45 -6.32 10.98
CA ARG A 196 2.90 -6.90 9.70
C ARG A 196 3.87 -8.09 9.86
N GLN A 197 4.42 -8.31 11.05
CA GLN A 197 5.36 -9.41 11.29
C GLN A 197 4.59 -10.74 11.29
N GLY A 198 4.63 -11.48 10.17
CA GLY A 198 3.87 -12.74 10.07
C GLY A 198 4.21 -13.69 8.92
N ALA A 199 5.21 -13.38 8.08
CA ALA A 199 5.78 -14.35 7.15
C ALA A 199 7.30 -14.34 7.30
N VAL A 200 7.81 -15.29 8.08
CA VAL A 200 9.22 -15.73 8.07
C VAL A 200 9.28 -16.95 7.17
#